data_AF-T0RKM1-F1
#
_entry.id   AF-T0RKM1-F1
#
_cell.length_a   1.000
_cell.length_b   1.000
_cell.length_c   1.000
_cell.angle_alpha   90.00
_cell.angle_beta   90.00
_cell.angle_gamma   90.00
#
_symmetry.space_group_name_H-M   'P 1'
#
loop_
_entity.id
_entity.type
_entity.pdbx_description
1 polymer ?
#
loop_
_entity_poly.entity_id
_entity_poly.type
_entity_poly.pdbx_seq_one_letter_code
_entity_poly.pdbx_strand_id
1 'polypeptide(L)'
;MVLLRKIITCISLFTLTLSCGKSADEVAESRMVSVEKLLTDGNCSEALSKINSFPARPEDARYVKLKASAYACKADYTTASLITDLKDLFSAGVSANFISSLTTMSLAQTNDGPINSSYTNLYTAIEALLFSGDTATTENPTASNRIADFNTTEADEINSYLFYLLLTEMGKYFYYYGDTDNTGAKGGKGNHLCLMSYDNVGNIAAILGAGATGSCTATGQSGSPDLRASAAASINVNRACQGIVLFNNFYDTFPNIALGSLSGVDLSSLQTVLDTGFTTLLSVGGLTDSSIVDMRSVELCESQFATNTDDIQIYFANVFETLHSL
;
A
#
# COMPACT_ATOMS: atom_id res chain seq x y z
N MET A 1 55.54 -43.92 -20.44
CA MET A 1 55.33 -42.94 -19.34
C MET A 1 54.87 -41.56 -19.82
N VAL A 2 55.34 -41.02 -20.95
CA VAL A 2 54.97 -39.65 -21.42
C VAL A 2 53.49 -39.52 -21.81
N LEU A 3 52.89 -40.55 -22.42
CA LEU A 3 51.48 -40.55 -22.83
C LEU A 3 50.51 -40.54 -21.63
N LEU A 4 50.83 -41.33 -20.59
CA LEU A 4 50.05 -41.41 -19.35
C LEU A 4 50.05 -40.07 -18.59
N ARG A 5 51.19 -39.36 -18.60
CA ARG A 5 51.32 -38.02 -18.01
C ARG A 5 50.42 -37.00 -18.72
N LYS A 6 50.38 -37.02 -20.05
CA LYS A 6 49.53 -36.11 -20.85
C LYS A 6 48.03 -36.39 -20.64
N ILE A 7 47.64 -37.66 -20.53
CA ILE A 7 46.26 -38.05 -20.26
C ILE A 7 45.82 -37.61 -18.85
N ILE A 8 46.67 -37.80 -17.84
CA ILE A 8 46.39 -37.34 -16.46
C ILE A 8 46.29 -35.81 -16.40
N THR A 9 47.15 -35.07 -17.11
CA THR A 9 47.06 -33.60 -17.17
C THR A 9 45.79 -33.13 -17.87
N CYS A 10 45.36 -33.79 -18.95
CA CYS A 10 44.08 -33.47 -19.60
C CYS A 10 42.87 -33.79 -18.72
N ILE A 11 42.87 -34.91 -18.00
CA ILE A 11 41.78 -35.28 -17.07
C ILE A 11 41.72 -34.30 -15.89
N SER A 12 42.86 -33.92 -15.29
CA SER A 12 42.90 -32.92 -14.23
C SER A 12 42.46 -31.53 -14.68
N LEU A 13 42.75 -31.16 -15.94
CA LEU A 13 42.29 -29.88 -16.51
C LEU A 13 40.77 -29.90 -16.80
N PHE A 14 40.23 -31.05 -17.22
CA PHE A 14 38.79 -31.24 -17.46
C PHE A 14 37.97 -31.29 -16.16
N THR A 15 38.55 -31.80 -15.07
CA THR A 15 37.91 -31.75 -13.74
C THR A 15 37.92 -30.36 -13.10
N LEU A 16 38.81 -29.45 -13.54
CA LEU A 16 38.84 -28.06 -13.06
C LEU A 16 37.80 -27.17 -13.77
N THR A 17 37.31 -27.56 -14.95
CA THR A 17 36.24 -26.84 -15.67
C THR A 17 34.84 -27.32 -15.29
N LEU A 18 34.72 -28.50 -14.68
CA LEU A 18 33.51 -28.95 -13.98
C LEU A 18 33.51 -28.39 -12.56
N SER A 19 33.51 -27.07 -12.43
CA SER A 19 33.28 -26.42 -11.15
C SER A 19 31.85 -26.76 -10.72
N CYS A 20 31.70 -27.62 -9.71
CA CYS A 20 30.45 -27.88 -8.99
C CYS A 20 29.98 -26.66 -8.16
N GLY A 21 30.14 -25.45 -8.69
CA GLY A 21 29.55 -24.25 -8.12
C GLY A 21 28.06 -24.27 -8.40
N LYS A 22 27.25 -24.08 -7.35
CA LYS A 22 25.81 -23.90 -7.53
C LYS A 22 25.55 -22.82 -8.58
N SER A 23 24.58 -23.03 -9.45
CA SER A 23 24.18 -21.98 -10.39
C SER A 23 23.65 -20.75 -9.64
N ALA A 24 23.61 -19.59 -10.30
CA ALA A 24 23.04 -18.39 -9.69
C ALA A 24 21.59 -18.61 -9.23
N ASP A 25 20.81 -19.39 -10.00
CA ASP A 25 19.43 -19.74 -9.66
C ASP A 25 19.35 -20.72 -8.49
N GLU A 26 20.24 -21.71 -8.40
CA GLU A 26 20.30 -22.63 -7.25
C GLU A 26 20.69 -21.89 -5.96
N VAL A 27 21.53 -20.85 -6.06
CA VAL A 27 21.84 -19.97 -4.93
C VAL A 27 20.61 -19.17 -4.55
N ALA A 28 19.94 -18.51 -5.50
CA ALA A 28 18.73 -17.72 -5.25
C ALA A 28 17.63 -18.57 -4.59
N GLU A 29 17.37 -19.77 -5.11
CA GLU A 29 16.40 -20.72 -4.57
C GLU A 29 16.74 -21.11 -3.12
N SER A 30 17.99 -21.46 -2.85
CA SER A 30 18.44 -21.77 -1.50
C SER A 30 18.32 -20.58 -0.53
N ARG A 31 18.46 -19.35 -1.03
CA ARG A 31 18.25 -18.13 -0.23
C ARG A 31 16.76 -17.91 0.05
N MET A 32 15.88 -18.05 -0.94
CA MET A 32 14.44 -17.89 -0.78
C MET A 32 13.84 -18.88 0.23
N VAL A 33 14.25 -20.16 0.18
CA VAL A 33 13.87 -21.16 1.21
C VAL A 33 14.35 -20.74 2.61
N SER A 34 15.55 -20.15 2.71
CA SER A 34 16.04 -19.65 4.00
C SER A 34 15.21 -18.47 4.51
N VAL A 35 14.78 -17.59 3.61
CA VAL A 35 13.91 -16.45 3.94
C VAL A 35 12.56 -16.95 4.47
N GLU A 36 11.93 -17.91 3.81
CA GLU A 36 10.67 -18.53 4.27
C GLU A 36 10.78 -19.09 5.68
N LYS A 37 11.87 -19.80 5.97
CA LYS A 37 12.14 -20.32 7.31
C LYS A 37 12.26 -19.19 8.32
N LEU A 38 13.03 -18.15 8.02
CA LEU A 38 13.22 -17.00 8.92
C LEU A 38 11.91 -16.26 9.18
N LEU A 39 11.06 -16.10 8.16
CA LEU A 39 9.72 -15.51 8.31
C LEU A 39 8.81 -16.39 9.18
N THR A 40 8.85 -17.70 9.00
CA THR A 40 8.09 -18.66 9.83
C THR A 40 8.52 -18.59 11.30
N ASP A 41 9.82 -18.38 11.55
CA ASP A 41 10.40 -18.24 12.88
C ASP A 41 10.22 -16.82 13.47
N GLY A 42 9.58 -15.89 12.74
CA GLY A 42 9.38 -14.49 13.14
C GLY A 42 10.64 -13.61 13.10
N ASN A 43 11.73 -14.10 12.49
CA ASN A 43 13.01 -13.38 12.41
C ASN A 43 13.05 -12.44 11.20
N CYS A 44 12.21 -11.40 11.23
CA CYS A 44 12.01 -10.47 10.13
C CYS A 44 13.30 -9.74 9.69
N SER A 45 14.17 -9.40 10.64
CA SER A 45 15.44 -8.71 10.37
C SER A 45 16.38 -9.54 9.53
N GLU A 46 16.55 -10.80 9.91
CA GLU A 46 17.43 -11.71 9.19
C GLU A 46 16.82 -12.13 7.86
N ALA A 47 15.49 -12.32 7.80
CA ALA A 47 14.77 -12.55 6.55
C ALA A 47 15.01 -11.42 5.54
N LEU A 48 14.88 -10.16 5.96
CA LEU A 48 15.11 -8.99 5.11
C LEU A 48 16.59 -8.86 4.68
N SER A 49 17.52 -9.09 5.60
CA SER A 49 18.96 -9.13 5.28
C SER A 49 19.25 -10.21 4.23
N LYS A 50 18.62 -11.36 4.36
CA LYS A 50 18.81 -12.51 3.46
C LYS A 50 18.24 -12.28 2.06
N ILE A 51 17.02 -11.76 1.95
CA ILE A 51 16.39 -11.50 0.64
C ILE A 51 17.11 -10.39 -0.14
N ASN A 52 17.70 -9.42 0.57
CA ASN A 52 18.50 -8.35 -0.04
C ASN A 52 19.96 -8.74 -0.30
N SER A 53 20.39 -9.95 0.09
CA SER A 53 21.78 -10.42 -0.09
C SER A 53 22.08 -10.99 -1.47
N PHE A 54 21.08 -11.10 -2.36
CA PHE A 54 21.24 -11.56 -3.73
C PHE A 54 20.51 -10.63 -4.70
N PRO A 55 20.83 -10.68 -6.02
CA PRO A 55 20.25 -9.78 -7.00
C PRO A 55 18.72 -9.75 -6.95
N ALA A 56 18.15 -8.57 -7.16
CA ALA A 56 16.71 -8.42 -7.25
C ALA A 56 16.15 -9.23 -8.44
N ARG A 57 14.97 -9.81 -8.25
CA ARG A 57 14.25 -10.62 -9.24
C ARG A 57 12.78 -10.17 -9.28
N PRO A 58 12.49 -8.93 -9.71
CA PRO A 58 11.11 -8.42 -9.74
C PRO A 58 10.17 -9.27 -10.59
N GLU A 59 10.69 -10.03 -11.55
CA GLU A 59 9.97 -10.99 -12.41
C GLU A 59 9.69 -12.35 -11.74
N ASP A 60 10.20 -12.59 -10.53
CA ASP A 60 9.96 -13.82 -9.76
C ASP A 60 8.91 -13.55 -8.67
N ALA A 61 7.71 -14.10 -8.85
CA ALA A 61 6.58 -13.90 -7.94
C ALA A 61 6.91 -14.34 -6.50
N ARG A 62 7.72 -15.39 -6.33
CA ARG A 62 8.13 -15.85 -5.00
C ARG A 62 9.11 -14.87 -4.37
N TYR A 63 10.09 -14.37 -5.12
CA TYR A 63 11.00 -13.33 -4.65
C TYR A 63 10.23 -12.10 -4.16
N VAL A 64 9.31 -11.59 -5.00
CA VAL A 64 8.49 -10.41 -4.73
C VAL A 64 7.66 -10.59 -3.45
N LYS A 65 6.93 -11.70 -3.33
CA LYS A 65 6.13 -12.00 -2.13
C LYS A 65 7.01 -12.13 -0.89
N LEU A 66 8.16 -12.81 -0.96
CA LEU A 66 9.06 -12.97 0.18
C LEU A 66 9.68 -11.64 0.62
N LYS A 67 10.06 -10.79 -0.33
CA LYS A 67 10.56 -9.45 -0.04
C LYS A 67 9.50 -8.62 0.67
N ALA A 68 8.28 -8.59 0.12
CA ALA A 68 7.14 -7.92 0.74
C ALA A 68 6.85 -8.49 2.14
N SER A 69 6.86 -9.82 2.32
CA SER A 69 6.66 -10.45 3.62
C SER A 69 7.74 -10.11 4.64
N ALA A 70 9.01 -9.97 4.24
CA ALA A 70 10.07 -9.55 5.15
C ALA A 70 9.86 -8.11 5.66
N TYR A 71 9.44 -7.21 4.78
CA TYR A 71 9.08 -5.84 5.14
C TYR A 71 7.79 -5.76 5.98
N ALA A 72 6.75 -6.51 5.62
CA ALA A 72 5.51 -6.55 6.39
C ALA A 72 5.74 -7.14 7.79
N CYS A 73 6.53 -8.21 7.91
CA CYS A 73 6.96 -8.78 9.20
C CYS A 73 7.67 -7.73 10.06
N LYS A 74 8.56 -6.91 9.45
CA LYS A 74 9.23 -5.78 10.10
C LYS A 74 8.30 -4.68 10.59
N ALA A 75 7.09 -4.62 10.05
CA ALA A 75 6.03 -3.70 10.44
C ALA A 75 5.07 -4.30 11.49
N ASP A 76 5.36 -5.49 12.01
CA ASP A 76 4.50 -6.29 12.91
C ASP A 76 3.20 -6.79 12.26
N TYR A 77 3.13 -6.76 10.92
CA TYR A 77 1.97 -7.30 10.19
C TYR A 77 1.93 -8.83 10.24
N THR A 78 0.73 -9.37 10.49
CA THR A 78 0.42 -10.78 10.24
C THR A 78 -0.93 -10.92 9.55
N THR A 79 -1.06 -11.86 8.63
CA THR A 79 -2.35 -12.15 7.99
C THR A 79 -3.37 -12.68 8.98
N ALA A 80 -2.93 -13.34 10.06
CA ALA A 80 -3.82 -13.87 11.09
C ALA A 80 -4.51 -12.76 11.90
N SER A 81 -3.76 -11.73 12.32
CA SER A 81 -4.33 -10.57 13.00
C SER A 81 -5.27 -9.80 12.08
N LEU A 82 -4.87 -9.58 10.82
CA LEU A 82 -5.73 -8.93 9.84
C LEU A 82 -7.05 -9.70 9.63
N ILE A 83 -7.03 -11.02 9.43
CA ILE A 83 -8.27 -11.79 9.24
C ILE A 83 -9.20 -11.68 10.46
N THR A 84 -8.64 -11.53 11.66
CA THR A 84 -9.43 -11.31 12.87
C THR A 84 -10.10 -9.93 12.80
N ASP A 85 -9.31 -8.90 12.53
CA ASP A 85 -9.82 -7.53 12.37
C ASP A 85 -10.89 -7.46 11.26
N LEU A 86 -10.68 -8.08 10.09
CA LEU A 86 -11.64 -8.06 8.98
C LEU A 86 -12.99 -8.71 9.33
N LYS A 87 -12.99 -9.78 10.14
CA LYS A 87 -14.24 -10.39 10.62
C LYS A 87 -14.99 -9.45 11.53
N ASP A 88 -14.30 -8.78 12.43
CA ASP A 88 -14.92 -7.83 13.36
C ASP A 88 -15.49 -6.63 12.59
N LEU A 89 -14.74 -6.11 11.60
CA LEU A 89 -15.14 -4.96 10.79
C LEU A 89 -16.28 -5.25 9.81
N PHE A 90 -16.27 -6.41 9.15
CA PHE A 90 -17.12 -6.68 8.00
C PHE A 90 -18.10 -7.84 8.20
N SER A 91 -18.31 -8.28 9.44
CA SER A 91 -19.34 -9.29 9.76
C SER A 91 -20.76 -8.83 9.44
N ALA A 92 -21.02 -7.52 9.47
CA ALA A 92 -22.32 -6.91 9.17
C ALA A 92 -22.36 -6.22 7.79
N GLY A 93 -21.35 -6.47 6.94
CA GLY A 93 -21.15 -5.77 5.67
C GLY A 93 -20.28 -4.51 5.79
N VAL A 94 -19.98 -3.89 4.64
CA VAL A 94 -19.16 -2.67 4.57
C VAL A 94 -20.02 -1.44 4.78
N SER A 95 -19.62 -0.59 5.74
CA SER A 95 -20.29 0.68 6.05
C SER A 95 -19.90 1.80 5.08
N ALA A 96 -20.72 2.86 5.01
CA ALA A 96 -20.37 4.08 4.26
C ALA A 96 -19.13 4.80 4.85
N ASN A 97 -18.83 4.57 6.14
CA ASN A 97 -17.66 5.09 6.85
C ASN A 97 -16.49 4.08 6.77
N PHE A 98 -16.27 3.54 5.59
CA PHE A 98 -15.31 2.47 5.37
C PHE A 98 -13.91 2.81 5.91
N ILE A 99 -13.43 4.03 5.69
CA ILE A 99 -12.11 4.45 6.19
C ILE A 99 -12.10 4.48 7.72
N SER A 100 -13.16 4.97 8.38
CA SER A 100 -13.27 4.96 9.85
C SER A 100 -13.10 3.54 10.39
N SER A 101 -13.74 2.55 9.76
CA SER A 101 -13.59 1.13 10.12
C SER A 101 -12.15 0.63 10.00
N LEU A 102 -11.39 1.05 8.98
CA LEU A 102 -9.98 0.63 8.84
C LEU A 102 -9.11 1.19 9.97
N THR A 103 -9.42 2.38 10.48
CA THR A 103 -8.63 2.99 11.56
C THR A 103 -8.76 2.23 12.90
N THR A 104 -9.78 1.38 13.06
CA THR A 104 -9.96 0.60 14.29
C THR A 104 -9.19 -0.73 14.28
N MET A 105 -8.53 -1.08 13.17
CA MET A 105 -7.67 -2.26 13.13
C MET A 105 -6.53 -2.15 14.13
N SER A 106 -6.15 -3.29 14.70
CA SER A 106 -5.13 -3.37 15.76
C SER A 106 -3.83 -2.67 15.39
N LEU A 107 -3.33 -2.90 14.17
CA LEU A 107 -2.07 -2.32 13.69
C LEU A 107 -2.21 -0.87 13.19
N ALA A 108 -3.43 -0.41 12.90
CA ALA A 108 -3.70 0.99 12.55
C ALA A 108 -3.52 1.90 13.77
N GLN A 109 -4.05 1.47 14.92
CA GLN A 109 -4.04 2.25 16.17
C GLN A 109 -2.64 2.44 16.78
N THR A 110 -1.65 1.67 16.33
CA THR A 110 -0.25 1.84 16.76
C THR A 110 0.49 2.93 16.00
N ASN A 111 -0.15 3.53 14.97
CA ASN A 111 0.49 4.55 14.15
C ASN A 111 0.50 5.91 14.85
N ASP A 112 1.68 6.35 15.28
CA ASP A 112 1.95 7.60 15.98
C ASP A 112 2.65 8.66 15.11
N GLY A 113 2.90 8.36 13.83
CA GLY A 113 3.58 9.27 12.93
C GLY A 113 3.70 8.74 11.50
N PRO A 114 3.89 9.61 10.50
CA PRO A 114 3.94 9.23 9.09
C PRO A 114 5.30 8.72 8.63
N ILE A 115 6.28 8.62 9.54
CA ILE A 115 7.64 8.13 9.27
C ILE A 115 8.09 7.19 10.39
N ASN A 116 7.14 6.61 11.15
CA ASN A 116 7.56 5.55 12.06
C ASN A 116 7.99 4.32 11.24
N SER A 117 8.82 3.48 11.85
CA SER A 117 9.40 2.34 11.15
C SER A 117 8.36 1.31 10.71
N SER A 118 7.24 1.17 11.45
CA SER A 118 6.18 0.24 11.10
C SER A 118 5.48 0.66 9.80
N TYR A 119 5.04 1.91 9.72
CA TYR A 119 4.46 2.51 8.51
C TYR A 119 5.42 2.39 7.32
N THR A 120 6.65 2.89 7.47
CA THR A 120 7.65 2.88 6.38
C THR A 120 7.91 1.47 5.85
N ASN A 121 8.05 0.48 6.73
CA ASN A 121 8.28 -0.91 6.30
C ASN A 121 7.04 -1.49 5.60
N LEU A 122 5.83 -1.22 6.09
CA LEU A 122 4.60 -1.73 5.46
C LEU A 122 4.36 -1.08 4.09
N TYR A 123 4.60 0.23 3.97
CA TYR A 123 4.62 0.92 2.68
C TYR A 123 5.65 0.31 1.72
N THR A 124 6.87 0.03 2.19
CA THR A 124 7.91 -0.61 1.36
C THR A 124 7.50 -2.01 0.92
N ALA A 125 6.76 -2.75 1.75
CA ALA A 125 6.20 -4.04 1.38
C ALA A 125 5.16 -3.90 0.25
N ILE A 126 4.31 -2.88 0.32
CA ILE A 126 3.33 -2.53 -0.73
C ILE A 126 4.06 -2.18 -2.03
N GLU A 127 5.06 -1.31 -1.98
CA GLU A 127 5.84 -0.93 -3.18
C GLU A 127 6.53 -2.13 -3.83
N ALA A 128 7.05 -3.08 -3.05
CA ALA A 128 7.64 -4.30 -3.58
C ALA A 128 6.64 -5.15 -4.39
N LEU A 129 5.34 -5.12 -4.04
CA LEU A 129 4.28 -5.81 -4.78
C LEU A 129 3.78 -4.98 -5.96
N LEU A 130 3.64 -3.66 -5.79
CA LEU A 130 3.15 -2.75 -6.82
C LEU A 130 4.10 -2.66 -8.01
N PHE A 131 5.38 -2.45 -7.74
CA PHE A 131 6.44 -2.30 -8.74
C PHE A 131 7.21 -3.61 -8.94
N SER A 132 6.43 -4.68 -9.12
CA SER A 132 6.92 -5.99 -9.51
C SER A 132 6.84 -6.16 -11.03
N GLY A 133 7.53 -7.17 -11.57
CA GLY A 133 7.66 -7.35 -13.02
C GLY A 133 8.44 -6.21 -13.66
N ASP A 134 7.91 -5.67 -14.75
CA ASP A 134 8.55 -4.64 -15.58
C ASP A 134 8.02 -3.22 -15.28
N THR A 135 7.15 -3.06 -14.29
CA THR A 135 6.51 -1.76 -13.98
C THR A 135 7.46 -0.82 -13.25
N ALA A 136 7.72 0.36 -13.84
CA ALA A 136 8.58 1.38 -13.25
C ALA A 136 7.86 2.23 -12.18
N THR A 137 8.62 2.82 -11.25
CA THR A 137 8.07 3.74 -10.23
C THR A 137 7.47 5.01 -10.83
N THR A 138 7.84 5.39 -12.05
CA THR A 138 7.28 6.52 -12.79
C THR A 138 5.98 6.19 -13.53
N GLU A 139 5.48 4.97 -13.42
CA GLU A 139 4.25 4.49 -14.06
C GLU A 139 3.19 4.15 -13.02
N ASN A 140 1.92 4.13 -13.43
CA ASN A 140 0.84 3.67 -12.56
C ASN A 140 0.77 2.13 -12.58
N PRO A 141 1.15 1.43 -11.50
CA PRO A 141 1.00 -0.02 -11.41
C PRO A 141 -0.48 -0.39 -11.38
N THR A 142 -0.87 -1.43 -12.10
CA THR A 142 -2.24 -1.95 -12.08
C THR A 142 -2.26 -3.45 -11.83
N ALA A 143 -3.40 -3.97 -11.37
CA ALA A 143 -3.62 -5.41 -11.28
C ALA A 143 -3.47 -6.09 -12.65
N SER A 144 -3.85 -5.39 -13.72
CA SER A 144 -3.67 -5.88 -15.10
C SER A 144 -2.19 -5.99 -15.49
N ASN A 145 -1.33 -5.04 -15.09
CA ASN A 145 0.12 -5.14 -15.31
C ASN A 145 0.66 -6.41 -14.64
N ARG A 146 0.28 -6.66 -13.38
CA ARG A 146 0.73 -7.85 -12.64
C ARG A 146 0.20 -9.15 -13.27
N ILE A 147 -1.01 -9.17 -13.81
CA ILE A 147 -1.54 -10.32 -14.57
C ILE A 147 -0.78 -10.53 -15.89
N ALA A 148 -0.24 -9.48 -16.50
CA ALA A 148 0.57 -9.59 -17.71
C ALA A 148 2.00 -10.08 -17.41
N ASP A 149 2.57 -9.63 -16.29
CA ASP A 149 3.95 -9.92 -15.89
C ASP A 149 4.09 -11.31 -15.23
N PHE A 150 3.04 -11.80 -14.59
CA PHE A 150 3.00 -13.10 -13.89
C PHE A 150 1.94 -14.03 -14.45
N ASN A 151 2.01 -15.33 -14.13
CA ASN A 151 0.86 -16.20 -14.45
C ASN A 151 -0.34 -15.87 -13.55
N THR A 152 -1.56 -16.24 -13.96
CA THR A 152 -2.81 -15.88 -13.25
C THR A 152 -2.78 -16.25 -11.77
N THR A 153 -2.29 -17.44 -11.41
CA THR A 153 -2.22 -17.88 -10.01
C THR A 153 -1.27 -17.00 -9.19
N GLU A 154 -0.10 -16.70 -9.73
CA GLU A 154 0.89 -15.83 -9.07
C GLU A 154 0.38 -14.40 -8.92
N ALA A 155 -0.25 -13.86 -9.97
CA ALA A 155 -0.85 -12.54 -9.94
C ALA A 155 -1.99 -12.45 -8.91
N ASP A 156 -2.84 -13.48 -8.82
CA ASP A 156 -3.92 -13.55 -7.82
C ASP A 156 -3.36 -13.56 -6.39
N GLU A 157 -2.28 -14.29 -6.15
CA GLU A 157 -1.60 -14.32 -4.85
C GLU A 157 -0.96 -12.97 -4.49
N ILE A 158 -0.32 -12.31 -5.46
CA ILE A 158 0.27 -10.97 -5.28
C ILE A 158 -0.83 -9.94 -5.02
N ASN A 159 -1.90 -9.91 -5.83
CA ASN A 159 -3.02 -9.00 -5.67
C ASN A 159 -3.72 -9.20 -4.33
N SER A 160 -3.96 -10.45 -3.93
CA SER A 160 -4.59 -10.76 -2.64
C SER A 160 -3.72 -10.30 -1.47
N TYR A 161 -2.41 -10.52 -1.55
CA TYR A 161 -1.50 -10.06 -0.51
C TYR A 161 -1.40 -8.53 -0.46
N LEU A 162 -1.29 -7.89 -1.62
CA LEU A 162 -1.28 -6.45 -1.76
C LEU A 162 -2.54 -5.80 -1.17
N PHE A 163 -3.71 -6.37 -1.45
CA PHE A 163 -4.99 -5.91 -0.88
C PHE A 163 -4.96 -5.90 0.65
N TYR A 164 -4.43 -6.95 1.28
CA TYR A 164 -4.30 -7.03 2.73
C TYR A 164 -3.37 -5.96 3.32
N LEU A 165 -2.23 -5.72 2.66
CA LEU A 165 -1.29 -4.69 3.10
C LEU A 165 -1.88 -3.28 2.91
N LEU A 166 -2.54 -3.03 1.78
CA LEU A 166 -3.19 -1.75 1.48
C LEU A 166 -4.26 -1.39 2.51
N LEU A 167 -5.13 -2.34 2.90
CA LEU A 167 -6.11 -2.12 3.97
C LEU A 167 -5.43 -1.64 5.25
N THR A 168 -4.40 -2.36 5.67
CA THR A 168 -3.68 -2.10 6.91
C THR A 168 -2.99 -0.73 6.89
N GLU A 169 -2.31 -0.41 5.79
CA GLU A 169 -1.58 0.83 5.63
C GLU A 169 -2.52 2.04 5.48
N MET A 170 -3.65 1.87 4.79
CA MET A 170 -4.73 2.87 4.78
C MET A 170 -5.24 3.13 6.19
N GLY A 171 -5.53 2.09 6.97
CA GLY A 171 -5.93 2.22 8.37
C GLY A 171 -4.92 3.05 9.18
N LYS A 172 -3.62 2.74 9.08
CA LYS A 172 -2.55 3.52 9.73
C LYS A 172 -2.52 4.97 9.26
N TYR A 173 -2.60 5.21 7.96
CA TYR A 173 -2.57 6.55 7.36
C TYR A 173 -3.71 7.40 7.91
N PHE A 174 -4.95 6.91 7.81
CA PHE A 174 -6.13 7.66 8.23
C PHE A 174 -6.27 7.75 9.75
N TYR A 175 -5.81 6.77 10.52
CA TYR A 175 -5.77 6.86 11.98
C TYR A 175 -4.90 8.03 12.46
N TYR A 176 -3.76 8.23 11.80
CA TYR A 176 -2.84 9.32 12.12
C TYR A 176 -3.34 10.65 11.58
N TYR A 177 -3.52 10.76 10.26
CA TYR A 177 -3.85 12.01 9.60
C TYR A 177 -5.28 12.48 9.83
N GLY A 178 -6.18 11.60 10.25
CA GLY A 178 -7.54 11.94 10.65
C GLY A 178 -7.69 12.29 12.13
N ASP A 179 -6.61 12.19 12.91
CA ASP A 179 -6.64 12.35 14.37
C ASP A 179 -7.74 11.48 15.01
N THR A 180 -7.85 10.27 14.46
CA THR A 180 -8.95 9.36 14.75
C THR A 180 -8.74 8.69 16.10
N ASP A 181 -9.80 8.57 16.90
CA ASP A 181 -9.73 7.87 18.18
C ASP A 181 -9.79 6.35 18.03
N ASN A 182 -9.78 5.63 19.16
CA ASN A 182 -9.81 4.17 19.18
C ASN A 182 -11.16 3.55 18.76
N THR A 183 -12.22 4.36 18.61
CA THR A 183 -13.53 3.93 18.13
C THR A 183 -13.71 4.16 16.63
N GLY A 184 -12.71 4.78 15.98
CA GLY A 184 -12.77 5.13 14.56
C GLY A 184 -13.29 6.54 14.32
N ALA A 185 -13.49 7.34 15.38
CA ALA A 185 -14.05 8.67 15.25
C ALA A 185 -13.01 9.70 14.80
N LYS A 186 -13.17 10.23 13.58
CA LYS A 186 -12.29 11.24 13.01
C LYS A 186 -12.29 12.52 13.85
N GLY A 187 -11.09 12.99 14.20
CA GLY A 187 -10.88 14.12 15.11
C GLY A 187 -11.19 13.81 16.58
N GLY A 188 -11.46 12.55 16.93
CA GLY A 188 -11.79 12.13 18.29
C GLY A 188 -10.66 12.33 19.30
N LYS A 189 -9.41 12.45 18.84
CA LYS A 189 -8.25 12.82 19.69
C LYS A 189 -8.17 14.34 19.98
N GLY A 190 -8.89 15.17 19.23
CA GLY A 190 -9.14 16.59 19.54
C GLY A 190 -8.12 17.61 19.02
N ASN A 191 -7.16 17.21 18.18
CA ASN A 191 -6.15 18.08 17.58
C ASN A 191 -6.64 18.79 16.31
N HIS A 192 -7.37 18.09 15.44
CA HIS A 192 -7.93 18.63 14.20
C HIS A 192 -9.14 17.81 13.71
N LEU A 193 -9.99 18.41 12.87
CA LEU A 193 -11.28 17.81 12.46
C LEU A 193 -11.28 17.29 11.01
N CYS A 194 -10.41 17.83 10.17
CA CYS A 194 -10.20 17.42 8.79
C CYS A 194 -8.89 16.63 8.66
N LEU A 195 -8.75 15.92 7.54
CA LEU A 195 -7.46 15.35 7.13
C LEU A 195 -6.51 16.47 6.73
N MET A 196 -6.98 17.41 5.90
CA MET A 196 -6.20 18.51 5.35
C MET A 196 -6.79 19.87 5.73
N SER A 197 -5.95 20.91 5.75
CA SER A 197 -6.45 22.29 5.82
C SER A 197 -6.77 22.77 4.41
N TYR A 198 -8.04 23.11 4.16
CA TYR A 198 -8.53 23.39 2.81
C TYR A 198 -8.63 24.90 2.49
N ASP A 199 -7.80 25.71 3.14
CA ASP A 199 -7.93 27.17 3.21
C ASP A 199 -7.85 27.89 1.83
N ASN A 200 -7.43 27.21 0.75
CA ASN A 200 -7.14 27.84 -0.55
C ASN A 200 -8.06 27.42 -1.70
N VAL A 201 -9.00 26.49 -1.49
CA VAL A 201 -9.86 26.01 -2.57
C VAL A 201 -11.19 26.78 -2.56
N GLY A 202 -11.43 27.58 -3.58
CA GLY A 202 -12.57 28.50 -3.67
C GLY A 202 -13.97 27.88 -3.58
N ASN A 203 -14.11 26.55 -3.71
CA ASN A 203 -15.38 25.83 -3.61
C ASN A 203 -15.46 24.84 -2.43
N ILE A 204 -14.49 24.84 -1.52
CA ILE A 204 -14.42 23.79 -0.49
C ILE A 204 -15.59 23.83 0.49
N ALA A 205 -16.11 25.01 0.81
CA ALA A 205 -17.24 25.15 1.71
C ALA A 205 -18.51 24.49 1.15
N ALA A 206 -18.69 24.46 -0.17
CA ALA A 206 -19.80 23.74 -0.80
C ALA A 206 -19.56 22.22 -0.78
N ILE A 207 -18.32 21.79 -1.04
CA ILE A 207 -17.91 20.38 -0.99
C ILE A 207 -18.13 19.81 0.43
N LEU A 208 -17.64 20.49 1.47
CA LEU A 208 -17.75 20.07 2.87
C LEU A 208 -19.16 20.36 3.47
N GLY A 209 -19.88 21.34 2.93
CA GLY A 209 -21.22 21.75 3.41
C GLY A 209 -22.38 20.91 2.84
N ALA A 210 -22.14 20.12 1.80
CA ALA A 210 -23.14 19.26 1.17
C ALA A 210 -23.49 18.00 2.00
N GLY A 211 -22.86 17.80 3.17
CA GLY A 211 -23.47 17.02 4.26
C GLY A 211 -23.04 15.55 4.43
N ALA A 212 -21.82 15.15 4.07
CA ALA A 212 -21.33 13.78 4.32
C ALA A 212 -19.93 13.68 4.99
N THR A 213 -19.26 14.80 5.27
CA THR A 213 -17.83 14.80 5.64
C THR A 213 -17.54 14.64 7.14
N GLY A 214 -18.56 14.28 7.93
CA GLY A 214 -18.46 14.07 9.38
C GLY A 214 -17.97 15.31 10.13
N SER A 215 -16.88 15.15 10.89
CA SER A 215 -16.27 16.19 11.72
C SER A 215 -15.70 17.38 10.93
N CYS A 216 -15.32 17.16 9.66
CA CYS A 216 -14.76 18.19 8.80
C CYS A 216 -15.90 19.00 8.15
N THR A 217 -16.02 20.27 8.48
CA THR A 217 -17.13 21.13 8.02
C THR A 217 -16.60 22.43 7.42
N ALA A 218 -17.47 23.15 6.70
CA ALA A 218 -17.14 24.46 6.12
C ALA A 218 -16.61 25.48 7.15
N THR A 219 -16.97 25.35 8.43
CA THR A 219 -16.55 26.23 9.54
C THR A 219 -15.41 25.67 10.40
N GLY A 220 -14.95 24.44 10.13
CA GLY A 220 -13.95 23.72 10.91
C GLY A 220 -12.97 22.98 10.01
N GLN A 221 -12.12 23.74 9.32
CA GLN A 221 -11.19 23.26 8.29
C GLN A 221 -9.76 23.05 8.82
N SER A 222 -9.58 22.89 10.14
CA SER A 222 -8.26 22.53 10.68
C SER A 222 -7.96 21.09 10.29
N GLY A 223 -6.87 20.90 9.56
CA GLY A 223 -6.36 19.59 9.18
C GLY A 223 -5.06 19.22 9.89
N SER A 224 -4.54 18.05 9.57
CA SER A 224 -3.27 17.58 10.11
C SER A 224 -2.13 18.55 9.76
N PRO A 225 -1.31 18.98 10.75
CA PRO A 225 -0.16 19.83 10.48
C PRO A 225 0.87 19.14 9.59
N ASP A 226 0.89 17.80 9.60
CA ASP A 226 1.82 17.00 8.82
C ASP A 226 1.42 16.84 7.34
N LEU A 227 0.17 17.12 6.98
CA LEU A 227 -0.25 17.26 5.58
C LEU A 227 -0.07 18.69 5.04
N ARG A 228 0.33 19.62 5.90
CA ARG A 228 0.74 20.98 5.48
C ARG A 228 2.24 21.00 5.20
N ALA A 229 2.62 21.74 4.16
CA ALA A 229 4.02 22.11 3.94
C ALA A 229 4.39 23.34 4.78
N SER A 230 5.68 23.65 4.86
CA SER A 230 6.28 24.60 5.82
C SER A 230 5.79 26.05 5.67
N ALA A 231 5.20 26.41 4.53
CA ALA A 231 4.55 27.70 4.34
C ALA A 231 3.04 27.59 4.63
N ALA A 232 2.50 28.54 5.39
CA ALA A 232 1.05 28.68 5.54
C ALA A 232 0.41 28.72 4.14
N ALA A 233 -0.61 27.88 3.91
CA ALA A 233 -1.27 27.63 2.61
C ALA A 233 -0.62 26.60 1.65
N SER A 234 0.46 25.90 2.00
CA SER A 234 1.04 24.84 1.14
C SER A 234 0.76 23.43 1.67
N ILE A 235 0.66 22.44 0.77
CA ILE A 235 0.41 21.02 1.10
C ILE A 235 1.69 20.22 0.99
N ASN A 236 1.85 19.24 1.88
CA ASN A 236 2.89 18.24 1.75
C ASN A 236 2.47 17.22 0.67
N VAL A 237 2.85 17.51 -0.58
CA VAL A 237 2.43 16.72 -1.76
C VAL A 237 2.83 15.25 -1.62
N ASN A 238 4.03 14.94 -1.13
CA ASN A 238 4.48 13.56 -0.91
C ASN A 238 3.51 12.76 -0.03
N ARG A 239 3.21 13.29 1.15
CA ARG A 239 2.30 12.64 2.11
C ARG A 239 0.86 12.59 1.63
N ALA A 240 0.42 13.60 0.88
CA ALA A 240 -0.92 13.60 0.29
C ALA A 240 -1.04 12.54 -0.83
N CYS A 241 -0.03 12.46 -1.70
CA CYS A 241 0.08 11.47 -2.76
C CYS A 241 0.12 10.04 -2.20
N GLN A 242 0.80 9.79 -1.08
CA GLN A 242 0.78 8.48 -0.42
C GLN A 242 -0.66 8.02 -0.11
N GLY A 243 -1.50 8.89 0.45
CA GLY A 243 -2.90 8.58 0.75
C GLY A 243 -3.71 8.26 -0.51
N ILE A 244 -3.60 9.09 -1.55
CA ILE A 244 -4.26 8.90 -2.86
C ILE A 244 -3.86 7.56 -3.47
N VAL A 245 -2.55 7.31 -3.52
CA VAL A 245 -1.96 6.10 -4.12
C VAL A 245 -2.40 4.84 -3.38
N LEU A 246 -2.44 4.86 -2.04
CA LEU A 246 -2.95 3.72 -1.26
C LEU A 246 -4.40 3.41 -1.62
N PHE A 247 -5.27 4.42 -1.66
CA PHE A 247 -6.68 4.24 -1.98
C PHE A 247 -6.91 3.79 -3.43
N ASN A 248 -6.24 4.41 -4.40
CA ASN A 248 -6.39 4.08 -5.82
C ASN A 248 -5.87 2.68 -6.15
N ASN A 249 -4.76 2.25 -5.53
CA ASN A 249 -4.29 0.88 -5.65
C ASN A 249 -5.24 -0.11 -4.98
N PHE A 250 -5.83 0.25 -3.84
CA PHE A 250 -6.83 -0.57 -3.18
C PHE A 250 -8.06 -0.78 -4.07
N TYR A 251 -8.57 0.31 -4.64
CA TYR A 251 -9.69 0.31 -5.58
C TYR A 251 -9.41 -0.53 -6.84
N ASP A 252 -8.22 -0.41 -7.43
CA ASP A 252 -7.81 -1.20 -8.60
C ASP A 252 -7.61 -2.69 -8.28
N THR A 253 -7.09 -2.99 -7.09
CA THR A 253 -6.77 -4.37 -6.70
C THR A 253 -8.04 -5.15 -6.30
N PHE A 254 -9.03 -4.52 -5.68
CA PHE A 254 -10.21 -5.20 -5.15
C PHE A 254 -11.04 -6.02 -6.17
N PRO A 255 -11.27 -5.57 -7.42
CA PRO A 255 -11.95 -6.40 -8.42
C PRO A 255 -11.13 -7.62 -8.87
N ASN A 256 -9.83 -7.64 -8.58
CA ASN A 256 -8.82 -8.58 -9.10
C ASN A 256 -8.24 -9.50 -8.02
N ILE A 257 -8.96 -9.71 -6.92
CA ILE A 257 -8.57 -10.64 -5.86
C ILE A 257 -9.51 -11.85 -5.78
N ALA A 258 -8.91 -13.01 -5.56
CA ALA A 258 -9.63 -14.22 -5.21
C ALA A 258 -9.81 -14.27 -3.69
N LEU A 259 -10.78 -13.51 -3.16
CA LEU A 259 -11.23 -13.70 -1.78
C LEU A 259 -12.07 -14.98 -1.73
N GLY A 260 -11.41 -16.14 -1.72
CA GLY A 260 -12.09 -17.38 -1.36
C GLY A 260 -12.89 -17.14 -0.07
N SER A 261 -14.16 -17.53 -0.03
CA SER A 261 -15.15 -17.12 0.98
C SER A 261 -14.56 -17.04 2.39
N LEU A 262 -14.11 -15.84 2.80
CA LEU A 262 -13.64 -15.60 4.16
C LEU A 262 -14.88 -15.70 5.03
N SER A 263 -15.05 -16.85 5.69
CA SER A 263 -16.23 -17.10 6.51
C SER A 263 -16.40 -16.00 7.56
N GLY A 264 -17.53 -15.31 7.51
CA GLY A 264 -17.86 -14.20 8.42
C GLY A 264 -17.38 -12.82 7.96
N VAL A 265 -16.93 -12.67 6.70
CA VAL A 265 -16.58 -11.38 6.09
C VAL A 265 -17.51 -11.14 4.90
N ASP A 266 -18.29 -10.06 4.94
CA ASP A 266 -19.16 -9.63 3.85
C ASP A 266 -18.62 -8.35 3.19
N LEU A 267 -18.14 -8.49 1.95
CA LEU A 267 -17.61 -7.40 1.13
C LEU A 267 -18.50 -7.07 -0.06
N SER A 268 -19.73 -7.59 -0.08
CA SER A 268 -20.66 -7.41 -1.21
C SER A 268 -20.99 -5.95 -1.51
N SER A 269 -20.97 -5.08 -0.49
CA SER A 269 -21.20 -3.64 -0.64
C SER A 269 -19.92 -2.82 -0.86
N LEU A 270 -18.74 -3.43 -0.83
CA LEU A 270 -17.47 -2.69 -0.85
C LEU A 270 -17.34 -1.84 -2.12
N GLN A 271 -17.55 -2.43 -3.31
CA GLN A 271 -17.45 -1.69 -4.57
C GLN A 271 -18.35 -0.45 -4.58
N THR A 272 -19.62 -0.62 -4.20
CA THR A 272 -20.60 0.48 -4.15
C THR A 272 -20.17 1.60 -3.20
N VAL A 273 -19.58 1.25 -2.05
CA VAL A 273 -19.06 2.24 -1.10
C VAL A 273 -17.88 3.00 -1.71
N LEU A 274 -16.94 2.31 -2.37
CA LEU A 274 -15.80 2.98 -3.02
C LEU A 274 -16.23 3.87 -4.19
N ASP A 275 -17.18 3.40 -5.00
CA ASP A 275 -17.75 4.15 -6.13
C ASP A 275 -18.42 5.46 -5.67
N THR A 276 -18.94 5.50 -4.45
CA THR A 276 -19.57 6.70 -3.87
C THR A 276 -18.55 7.84 -3.74
N GLY A 277 -17.31 7.54 -3.33
CA GLY A 277 -16.25 8.54 -3.21
C GLY A 277 -15.90 9.17 -4.56
N PHE A 278 -15.66 8.35 -5.58
CA PHE A 278 -15.34 8.85 -6.92
C PHE A 278 -16.52 9.52 -7.63
N THR A 279 -17.74 9.02 -7.44
CA THR A 279 -18.94 9.64 -8.01
C THR A 279 -19.15 11.05 -7.45
N THR A 280 -18.91 11.23 -6.15
CA THR A 280 -18.97 12.56 -5.51
C THR A 280 -17.92 13.49 -6.09
N LEU A 281 -16.66 13.03 -6.19
CA LEU A 281 -15.56 13.79 -6.79
C LEU A 281 -15.86 14.24 -8.22
N LEU A 282 -16.40 13.36 -9.07
CA LEU A 282 -16.67 13.66 -10.47
C LEU A 282 -17.94 14.51 -10.69
N SER A 283 -18.86 14.53 -9.73
CA SER A 283 -20.14 15.26 -9.85
C SER A 283 -20.09 16.70 -9.33
N VAL A 284 -19.27 16.99 -8.32
CA VAL A 284 -19.17 18.34 -7.73
C VAL A 284 -18.36 19.31 -8.60
N GLY A 285 -17.53 18.77 -9.51
CA GLY A 285 -16.68 19.55 -10.40
C GLY A 285 -15.53 20.27 -9.68
N GLY A 286 -14.67 20.94 -10.44
CA GLY A 286 -13.52 21.69 -9.90
C GLY A 286 -12.18 20.99 -10.05
N LEU A 287 -12.16 19.69 -10.40
CA LEU A 287 -10.93 19.05 -10.86
C LEU A 287 -10.47 19.67 -12.18
N THR A 288 -9.21 20.06 -12.23
CA THR A 288 -8.57 20.56 -13.47
C THR A 288 -7.82 19.46 -14.21
N ASP A 289 -7.34 18.45 -13.49
CA ASP A 289 -6.71 17.23 -13.99
C ASP A 289 -7.39 15.99 -13.39
N SER A 290 -8.19 15.31 -14.21
CA SER A 290 -8.92 14.12 -13.78
C SER A 290 -8.04 12.89 -13.56
N SER A 291 -6.77 12.90 -13.98
CA SER A 291 -5.91 11.71 -13.82
C SER A 291 -5.58 11.40 -12.37
N ILE A 292 -5.89 12.31 -11.42
CA ILE A 292 -5.69 12.10 -9.98
C ILE A 292 -6.43 10.85 -9.47
N VAL A 293 -7.53 10.45 -10.12
CA VAL A 293 -8.30 9.25 -9.77
C VAL A 293 -7.61 7.95 -10.18
N ASP A 294 -6.62 8.03 -11.07
CA ASP A 294 -5.83 6.90 -11.56
C ASP A 294 -4.40 6.88 -11.00
N MET A 295 -4.05 7.83 -10.12
CA MET A 295 -2.71 7.91 -9.54
C MET A 295 -2.44 6.74 -8.60
N ARG A 296 -1.52 5.86 -9.00
CA ARG A 296 -1.11 4.64 -8.29
C ARG A 296 0.40 4.61 -8.00
N SER A 297 1.14 5.65 -8.40
CA SER A 297 2.53 5.89 -8.02
C SER A 297 2.68 7.23 -7.31
N VAL A 298 3.43 7.24 -6.19
CA VAL A 298 3.76 8.48 -5.47
C VAL A 298 4.68 9.36 -6.29
N GLU A 299 5.71 8.80 -6.93
CA GLU A 299 6.65 9.56 -7.76
C GLU A 299 5.91 10.26 -8.92
N LEU A 300 5.00 9.54 -9.59
CA LEU A 300 4.20 10.11 -10.66
C LEU A 300 3.26 11.20 -10.12
N CYS A 301 2.54 10.93 -9.02
CA CYS A 301 1.65 11.89 -8.38
C CYS A 301 2.38 13.18 -7.97
N GLU A 302 3.55 13.07 -7.36
CA GLU A 302 4.37 14.22 -6.99
C GLU A 302 4.77 15.03 -8.22
N SER A 303 5.26 14.36 -9.27
CA SER A 303 5.70 15.03 -10.48
C SER A 303 4.57 15.77 -11.20
N GLN A 304 3.36 15.18 -11.22
CA GLN A 304 2.21 15.70 -11.95
C GLN A 304 1.46 16.79 -11.17
N PHE A 305 1.38 16.67 -9.84
CA PHE A 305 0.61 17.58 -8.99
C PHE A 305 1.47 18.54 -8.16
N ALA A 306 2.79 18.60 -8.40
CA ALA A 306 3.71 19.54 -7.74
C ALA A 306 3.23 21.00 -7.76
N THR A 307 2.57 21.42 -8.84
CA THR A 307 2.05 22.79 -9.01
C THR A 307 0.52 22.88 -8.98
N ASN A 308 -0.18 21.75 -8.80
CA ASN A 308 -1.63 21.66 -8.81
C ASN A 308 -2.13 20.96 -7.54
N THR A 309 -1.99 21.68 -6.42
CA THR A 309 -2.40 21.17 -5.11
C THR A 309 -3.90 21.30 -4.85
N ASP A 310 -4.64 21.99 -5.73
CA ASP A 310 -6.09 22.16 -5.62
C ASP A 310 -6.81 20.85 -5.92
N ASP A 311 -6.38 20.12 -6.96
CA ASP A 311 -6.96 18.81 -7.27
C ASP A 311 -6.73 17.78 -6.15
N ILE A 312 -5.57 17.82 -5.49
CA ILE A 312 -5.29 17.02 -4.28
C ILE A 312 -6.29 17.36 -3.16
N GLN A 313 -6.51 18.64 -2.88
CA GLN A 313 -7.47 19.07 -1.85
C GLN A 313 -8.89 18.65 -2.18
N ILE A 314 -9.30 18.82 -3.44
CA ILE A 314 -10.63 18.43 -3.93
C ILE A 314 -10.80 16.90 -3.82
N TYR A 315 -9.77 16.13 -4.14
CA TYR A 315 -9.76 14.68 -3.95
C TYR A 315 -9.96 14.30 -2.49
N PHE A 316 -9.16 14.86 -1.58
CA PHE A 316 -9.26 14.60 -0.15
C PHE A 316 -10.66 14.94 0.38
N ALA A 317 -11.19 16.11 0.03
CA ALA A 317 -12.49 16.57 0.50
C ALA A 317 -13.67 15.73 -0.02
N ASN A 318 -13.62 15.23 -1.25
CA ASN A 318 -14.73 14.45 -1.82
C ASN A 318 -14.62 12.95 -1.55
N VAL A 319 -13.42 12.38 -1.57
CA VAL A 319 -13.22 10.93 -1.40
C VAL A 319 -13.01 10.61 0.07
N PHE A 320 -11.96 11.18 0.67
CA PHE A 320 -11.55 10.77 2.01
C PHE A 320 -12.42 11.34 3.10
N GLU A 321 -12.81 12.62 3.04
CA GLU A 321 -13.68 13.19 4.07
C GLU A 321 -15.07 12.53 4.05
N THR A 322 -15.55 12.10 2.88
CA THR A 322 -16.83 11.37 2.71
C THR A 322 -16.77 9.95 3.28
N LEU A 323 -15.68 9.22 3.01
CA LEU A 323 -15.53 7.82 3.44
C LEU A 323 -15.00 7.67 4.87
N HIS A 324 -14.54 8.77 5.48
CA HIS A 324 -14.01 8.85 6.84
C HIS A 324 -14.89 9.78 7.68
N SER A 325 -16.11 9.36 7.99
CA SER A 325 -17.04 10.14 8.81
C SER A 325 -17.31 9.45 10.15
N LEU A 326 -17.58 10.28 11.17
CA LEU A 326 -17.99 10.00 12.56
C LEU A 326 -17.37 8.83 13.32
#